data_AF-A0A9D9LWC8-F1
#
_entry.id   AF-A0A9D9LWC8-F1
#
_cell.length_a   1.000
_cell.length_b   1.000
_cell.length_c   1.000
_cell.angle_alpha   90.00
_cell.angle_beta   90.00
_cell.angle_gamma   90.00
#
_symmetry.space_group_name_H-M   'P 1'
#
loop_
_entity.id
_entity.type
_entity.pdbx_description
1 polymer ?
#
loop_
_entity_poly.entity_id
_entity_poly.type
_entity_poly.pdbx_seq_one_letter_code
_entity_poly.pdbx_strand_id
1 'polypeptide(L)'
;MIIPLNISSELPAGDYPITISDIVISGENSLESKPAGVTVNYTVASAETTVTLKITEAQYSTLILPFDADLPEGLKASTVEWPETGNELVETEVTDGKLKAGVPYLMFGEEVKTYTFTGVPTYAEETGTAGAMVGVLAESTVPAGCYVLQNQDGKVAFYKITKERAFHANRCYLTAKPNGANMYRIGGTTGIDEVTVEEAGDVYDMLGRKVIGPLEKGVYIKNNRKIYVK
;
A
#
# COMPACT_ATOMS: atom_id res chain seq x y z
N MET A 1 -40.55 -31.44 9.75
CA MET A 1 -40.13 -30.39 10.70
C MET A 1 -38.87 -29.79 10.12
N ILE A 2 -38.92 -28.54 9.64
CA ILE A 2 -37.72 -27.82 9.21
C ILE A 2 -37.07 -27.32 10.50
N ILE A 3 -35.88 -27.83 10.83
CA ILE A 3 -35.12 -27.35 11.98
C ILE A 3 -34.21 -26.23 11.45
N PRO A 4 -34.41 -24.97 11.85
CA PRO A 4 -33.53 -23.89 11.41
C PRO A 4 -32.13 -24.09 12.02
N LEU A 5 -31.10 -24.07 11.16
CA LEU A 5 -29.71 -24.09 11.58
C LEU A 5 -29.36 -22.70 12.13
N ASN A 6 -29.08 -22.60 13.43
CA ASN A 6 -28.76 -21.33 14.08
C ASN A 6 -27.23 -21.21 14.19
N ILE A 7 -26.59 -20.55 13.23
CA ILE A 7 -25.15 -20.28 13.26
C ILE A 7 -24.93 -19.04 14.13
N SER A 8 -24.53 -19.24 15.39
CA SER A 8 -24.37 -18.18 16.40
C SER A 8 -22.95 -17.61 16.45
N SER A 9 -22.41 -17.18 15.31
CA SER A 9 -21.22 -16.32 15.25
C SER A 9 -21.18 -15.66 13.88
N GLU A 10 -21.09 -14.34 13.84
CA GLU A 10 -20.85 -13.59 12.60
C GLU A 10 -19.49 -14.01 12.06
N LEU A 11 -19.49 -14.90 11.07
CA LEU A 11 -18.32 -15.19 10.27
C LEU A 11 -18.11 -14.00 9.32
N PRO A 12 -16.86 -13.60 9.04
CA PRO A 12 -16.59 -12.59 8.02
C PRO A 12 -17.17 -12.99 6.65
N ALA A 13 -17.24 -12.05 5.71
CA ALA A 13 -17.69 -12.39 4.36
C ALA A 13 -16.71 -13.38 3.70
N GLY A 14 -17.20 -14.53 3.24
CA GLY A 14 -16.37 -15.56 2.62
C GLY A 14 -17.13 -16.83 2.28
N ASP A 15 -16.50 -17.69 1.47
CA ASP A 15 -17.00 -19.04 1.20
C ASP A 15 -16.55 -19.98 2.32
N TYR A 16 -17.53 -20.55 3.02
CA TYR A 16 -17.31 -21.50 4.10
C TYR A 16 -17.86 -22.86 3.71
N PRO A 17 -17.02 -23.81 3.25
CA PRO A 17 -17.49 -25.17 3.04
C PRO A 17 -18.00 -25.76 4.36
N ILE A 18 -19.27 -26.17 4.36
CA ILE A 18 -19.88 -26.90 5.48
C ILE A 18 -19.81 -28.39 5.15
N THR A 19 -19.10 -29.15 5.97
CA THR A 19 -19.09 -30.61 5.89
C THR A 19 -19.92 -31.17 7.03
N ILE A 20 -20.92 -32.01 6.70
CA ILE A 20 -21.70 -32.78 7.68
C ILE A 20 -21.00 -34.12 7.84
N SER A 21 -20.46 -34.38 9.02
CA SER A 21 -19.74 -35.63 9.31
C SER A 21 -20.67 -36.76 9.73
N ASP A 22 -21.79 -36.43 10.40
CA ASP A 22 -22.80 -37.40 10.78
C ASP A 22 -24.16 -36.71 11.09
N ILE A 23 -25.26 -37.44 10.90
CA ILE A 23 -26.61 -37.04 11.32
C ILE A 23 -27.16 -38.17 12.19
N VAL A 24 -27.24 -37.91 13.49
CA VAL A 24 -27.78 -38.88 14.45
C VAL A 24 -29.22 -38.52 14.79
N ILE A 25 -30.13 -39.45 14.53
CA ILE A 25 -31.54 -39.37 14.93
C ILE A 25 -31.74 -40.36 16.07
N SER A 26 -32.11 -39.86 17.25
CA SER A 26 -32.35 -40.70 18.43
C SER A 26 -33.83 -40.69 18.87
N GLY A 27 -34.35 -41.89 19.15
CA GLY A 27 -35.72 -42.12 19.63
C GLY A 27 -36.06 -43.61 19.70
N GLU A 28 -37.04 -43.98 20.54
CA GLU A 28 -37.65 -45.31 20.46
C GLU A 28 -38.38 -45.46 19.12
N ASN A 29 -38.13 -46.57 18.42
CA ASN A 29 -38.78 -46.84 17.14
C ASN A 29 -40.20 -47.37 17.39
N SER A 30 -41.12 -46.46 17.71
CA SER A 30 -42.56 -46.68 17.67
C SER A 30 -43.14 -45.84 16.53
N LEU A 31 -44.06 -46.44 15.75
CA LEU A 31 -44.79 -45.81 14.63
C LEU A 31 -45.52 -44.50 15.01
N GLU A 32 -45.60 -44.15 16.30
CA GLU A 32 -46.31 -42.99 16.82
C GLU A 32 -45.45 -41.99 17.62
N SER A 33 -44.16 -42.26 17.87
CA SER A 33 -43.32 -41.34 18.64
C SER A 33 -42.43 -40.47 17.75
N LYS A 34 -42.72 -39.16 17.75
CA LYS A 34 -41.85 -38.13 17.18
C LYS A 34 -40.42 -38.31 17.74
N PRO A 35 -39.35 -38.26 16.90
CA PRO A 35 -37.99 -38.43 17.38
C PRO A 35 -37.66 -37.40 18.47
N ALA A 36 -36.98 -37.85 19.53
CA ALA A 36 -36.71 -37.07 20.74
C ALA A 36 -35.67 -35.97 20.50
N GLY A 37 -34.85 -36.10 19.46
CA GLY A 37 -33.93 -35.07 19.02
C GLY A 37 -33.22 -35.42 17.70
N VAL A 38 -32.78 -34.40 16.98
CA VAL A 38 -31.86 -34.53 15.83
C VAL A 38 -30.61 -33.74 16.20
N THR A 39 -29.46 -34.42 16.21
CA THR A 39 -28.16 -33.77 16.41
C THR A 39 -27.42 -33.76 15.09
N VAL A 40 -26.93 -32.58 14.69
CA VAL A 40 -26.11 -32.39 13.49
C VAL A 40 -24.71 -31.96 13.94
N ASN A 41 -23.71 -32.80 13.67
CA ASN A 41 -22.32 -32.45 13.88
C ASN A 41 -21.76 -31.88 12.57
N TYR A 42 -21.27 -30.64 12.62
CA TYR A 42 -20.71 -29.95 11.46
C TYR A 42 -19.40 -29.24 11.81
N THR A 43 -18.52 -29.11 10.83
CA THR A 43 -17.31 -28.29 10.93
C THR A 43 -17.39 -27.18 9.90
N VAL A 44 -17.12 -25.95 10.34
CA VAL A 44 -16.94 -24.79 9.46
C VAL A 44 -15.44 -24.52 9.38
N ALA A 45 -14.89 -24.55 8.17
CA ALA A 45 -13.51 -24.19 7.90
C ALA A 45 -13.48 -22.93 7.04
N SER A 46 -12.63 -21.97 7.37
CA SER A 46 -12.34 -20.83 6.51
C SER A 46 -11.53 -21.31 5.30
N ALA A 47 -11.96 -20.95 4.10
CA ALA A 47 -11.20 -21.27 2.89
C ALA A 47 -9.95 -20.37 2.78
N GLU A 48 -8.86 -20.92 2.24
CA GLU A 48 -7.71 -20.12 1.83
C GLU A 48 -8.08 -19.25 0.63
N THR A 49 -7.48 -18.06 0.57
CA THR A 49 -7.58 -17.17 -0.60
C THR A 49 -6.19 -16.81 -1.11
N THR A 50 -6.11 -16.52 -2.40
CA THR A 50 -4.86 -16.20 -3.09
C THR A 50 -4.90 -14.81 -3.67
N VAL A 51 -3.90 -13.99 -3.34
CA VAL A 51 -3.70 -12.65 -3.86
C VAL A 51 -2.41 -12.59 -4.66
N THR A 52 -2.44 -11.97 -5.84
CA THR A 52 -1.27 -11.82 -6.70
C THR A 52 -0.81 -10.36 -6.77
N LEU A 53 0.51 -10.16 -6.68
CA LEU A 53 1.16 -8.86 -6.80
C LEU A 53 2.12 -8.90 -7.99
N LYS A 54 1.82 -8.12 -9.03
CA LYS A 54 2.74 -7.92 -10.16
C LYS A 54 3.59 -6.67 -9.94
N ILE A 55 4.91 -6.86 -9.84
CA ILE A 55 5.90 -5.80 -10.02
C ILE A 55 6.18 -5.66 -11.52
N THR A 56 6.15 -4.43 -12.01
CA THR A 56 6.40 -4.10 -13.42
C THR A 56 7.72 -3.35 -13.55
N GLU A 57 8.07 -2.90 -14.75
CA GLU A 57 9.26 -2.04 -14.97
C GLU A 57 9.23 -0.74 -14.15
N ALA A 58 8.04 -0.33 -13.66
CA ALA A 58 7.88 0.78 -12.74
C ALA A 58 8.41 0.49 -11.32
N GLN A 59 8.74 -0.77 -11.00
CA GLN A 59 9.29 -1.27 -9.73
C GLN A 59 8.41 -1.10 -8.48
N TYR A 60 7.38 -0.26 -8.53
CA TYR A 60 6.46 -0.03 -7.42
C TYR A 60 5.07 -0.59 -7.68
N SER A 61 4.40 -0.96 -6.58
CA SER A 61 3.02 -1.38 -6.53
C SER A 61 2.43 -1.12 -5.14
N THR A 62 1.16 -1.42 -4.92
CA THR A 62 0.53 -1.34 -3.59
C THR A 62 -0.16 -2.66 -3.26
N LEU A 63 -0.17 -3.05 -1.98
CA LEU A 63 -0.78 -4.29 -1.53
C LEU A 63 -1.45 -4.11 -0.16
N ILE A 64 -2.63 -4.71 -0.02
CA ILE A 64 -3.27 -5.04 1.26
C ILE A 64 -3.68 -6.51 1.17
N LEU A 65 -3.50 -7.26 2.26
CA LEU A 65 -3.86 -8.68 2.34
C LEU A 65 -4.93 -8.88 3.41
N PRO A 66 -5.89 -9.81 3.22
CA PRO A 66 -6.87 -10.14 4.25
C PRO A 66 -6.30 -11.07 5.34
N PHE A 67 -5.02 -11.42 5.27
CA PHE A 67 -4.33 -12.34 6.18
C PHE A 67 -2.87 -11.90 6.39
N ASP A 68 -2.25 -12.42 7.46
CA ASP A 68 -0.81 -12.23 7.71
C ASP A 68 0.00 -13.04 6.70
N ALA A 69 1.12 -12.47 6.22
CA ALA A 69 2.01 -13.15 5.29
C ALA A 69 3.47 -12.78 5.56
N ASP A 70 4.41 -13.67 5.22
CA ASP A 70 5.83 -13.32 5.19
C ASP A 70 6.16 -12.53 3.91
N LEU A 71 7.09 -11.58 4.03
CA LEU A 71 7.58 -10.79 2.91
C LEU A 71 8.58 -11.63 2.07
N PRO A 72 8.27 -11.93 0.80
CA PRO A 72 9.17 -12.71 -0.05
C PRO A 72 10.49 -11.99 -0.34
N GLU A 73 11.56 -12.76 -0.57
CA GLU A 73 12.83 -12.20 -1.02
C GLU A 73 12.69 -11.36 -2.31
N GLY A 74 13.42 -10.25 -2.36
CA GLY A 74 13.38 -9.29 -3.47
C GLY A 74 12.20 -8.32 -3.43
N LEU A 75 11.33 -8.38 -2.42
CA LEU A 75 10.35 -7.34 -2.12
C LEU A 75 10.75 -6.52 -0.90
N LYS A 76 10.42 -5.24 -0.95
CA LYS A 76 10.37 -4.34 0.19
C LYS A 76 8.95 -3.83 0.36
N ALA A 77 8.53 -3.66 1.60
CA ALA A 77 7.24 -3.09 1.95
C ALA A 77 7.46 -1.88 2.85
N SER A 78 6.69 -0.82 2.64
CA SER A 78 6.74 0.39 3.47
C SER A 78 5.33 0.86 3.79
N THR A 79 5.13 1.37 5.01
CA THR A 79 3.98 2.22 5.31
C THR A 79 4.30 3.65 4.87
N VAL A 80 3.27 4.43 4.55
CA VAL A 80 3.43 5.78 4.00
C VAL A 80 2.71 6.80 4.87
N GLU A 81 3.42 7.87 5.22
CA GLU A 81 2.88 9.04 5.90
C GLU A 81 2.92 10.29 5.01
N TRP A 82 2.05 11.24 5.32
CA TRP A 82 2.09 12.54 4.65
C TRP A 82 3.34 13.31 5.08
N PRO A 83 4.04 13.99 4.14
CA PRO A 83 5.10 14.89 4.54
C PRO A 83 4.56 16.10 5.29
N GLU A 84 5.36 16.59 6.23
CA GLU A 84 5.14 17.89 6.87
C GLU A 84 5.29 19.04 5.86
N THR A 85 6.28 18.94 4.97
CA THR A 85 6.56 19.94 3.92
C THR A 85 6.99 19.28 2.62
N GLY A 86 6.70 19.92 1.49
CA GLY A 86 7.03 19.39 0.17
C GLY A 86 6.07 18.29 -0.31
N ASN A 87 6.48 17.60 -1.38
CA ASN A 87 5.64 16.64 -2.10
C ASN A 87 6.28 15.23 -2.14
N GLU A 88 7.18 14.93 -1.22
CA GLU A 88 7.83 13.62 -1.12
C GLU A 88 7.25 12.87 0.06
N LEU A 89 6.82 11.64 -0.15
CA LEU A 89 6.18 10.85 0.90
C LEU A 89 7.19 10.35 1.91
N VAL A 90 6.76 10.26 3.17
CA VAL A 90 7.57 9.68 4.23
C VAL A 90 7.29 8.18 4.25
N GLU A 91 8.27 7.40 3.80
CA GLU A 91 8.19 5.93 3.73
C GLU A 91 8.89 5.31 4.93
N THR A 92 8.22 4.40 5.64
CA THR A 92 8.82 3.61 6.72
C THR A 92 8.85 2.15 6.32
N GLU A 93 10.06 1.63 6.06
CA GLU A 93 10.27 0.25 5.63
C GLU A 93 9.92 -0.74 6.75
N VAL A 94 9.27 -1.84 6.37
CA VAL A 94 8.96 -2.98 7.23
C VAL A 94 10.22 -3.85 7.39
N THR A 95 10.75 -3.92 8.61
CA THR A 95 12.05 -4.56 8.88
C THR A 95 11.95 -5.95 9.52
N ASP A 96 10.76 -6.34 10.01
CA ASP A 96 10.53 -7.67 10.60
C ASP A 96 10.21 -8.75 9.56
N GLY A 97 10.14 -8.37 8.28
CA GLY A 97 9.87 -9.26 7.16
C GLY A 97 8.43 -9.78 7.11
N LYS A 98 7.48 -9.11 7.76
CA LYS A 98 6.08 -9.58 7.85
C LYS A 98 5.07 -8.54 7.40
N LEU A 99 4.11 -8.99 6.59
CA LEU A 99 2.92 -8.24 6.21
C LEU A 99 1.77 -8.61 7.15
N LYS A 100 1.09 -7.60 7.69
CA LYS A 100 -0.05 -7.79 8.58
C LYS A 100 -1.38 -7.70 7.83
N ALA A 101 -2.31 -8.57 8.22
CA ALA A 101 -3.67 -8.57 7.70
C ALA A 101 -4.32 -7.18 7.87
N GLY A 102 -4.94 -6.68 6.82
CA GLY A 102 -5.62 -5.38 6.83
C GLY A 102 -4.69 -4.16 6.83
N VAL A 103 -3.38 -4.33 6.74
CA VAL A 103 -2.43 -3.20 6.67
C VAL A 103 -2.10 -2.88 5.20
N PRO A 104 -2.34 -1.63 4.74
CA PRO A 104 -1.90 -1.19 3.42
C PRO A 104 -0.38 -0.96 3.36
N TYR A 105 0.25 -1.42 2.29
CA TYR A 105 1.69 -1.24 2.04
C TYR A 105 1.96 -0.68 0.64
N LEU A 106 2.99 0.18 0.55
CA LEU A 106 3.71 0.47 -0.68
C LEU A 106 4.75 -0.63 -0.88
N MET A 107 4.72 -1.27 -2.05
CA MET A 107 5.60 -2.40 -2.38
C MET A 107 6.63 -1.94 -3.40
N PHE A 108 7.89 -2.32 -3.19
CA PHE A 108 8.98 -2.12 -4.14
C PHE A 108 9.64 -3.46 -4.47
N GLY A 109 9.96 -3.69 -5.73
CA GLY A 109 10.74 -4.83 -6.19
C GLY A 109 11.64 -4.43 -7.35
N GLU A 110 12.88 -4.90 -7.34
CA GLU A 110 13.87 -4.53 -8.37
C GLU A 110 13.58 -5.21 -9.71
N GLU A 111 13.03 -6.43 -9.67
CA GLU A 111 12.78 -7.26 -10.83
C GLU A 111 11.30 -7.28 -11.25
N VAL A 112 11.06 -7.35 -12.57
CA VAL A 112 9.71 -7.60 -13.11
C VAL A 112 9.30 -9.03 -12.77
N LYS A 113 8.45 -9.17 -11.75
CA LYS A 113 8.05 -10.47 -11.22
C LYS A 113 6.64 -10.44 -10.66
N THR A 114 5.96 -11.59 -10.70
CA THR A 114 4.68 -11.78 -10.03
C THR A 114 4.90 -12.60 -8.76
N TYR A 115 4.35 -12.10 -7.65
CA TYR A 115 4.37 -12.74 -6.35
C TYR A 115 2.96 -13.21 -6.00
N THR A 116 2.87 -14.33 -5.30
CA THR A 116 1.62 -14.94 -4.89
C THR A 116 1.62 -15.11 -3.38
N PHE A 117 0.56 -14.63 -2.74
CA PHE A 117 0.31 -14.76 -1.32
C PHE A 117 -0.93 -15.62 -1.13
N THR A 118 -0.84 -16.67 -0.33
CA THR A 118 -1.97 -17.52 0.02
C THR A 118 -2.09 -17.61 1.53
N GLY A 119 -3.30 -17.48 2.04
CA GLY A 119 -3.57 -17.57 3.47
C GLY A 119 -5.06 -17.62 3.75
N VAL A 120 -5.39 -17.97 4.99
CA VAL A 120 -6.76 -17.94 5.49
C VAL A 120 -7.07 -16.52 5.95
N PRO A 121 -8.10 -15.85 5.41
CA PRO A 121 -8.50 -14.51 5.85
C PRO A 121 -8.70 -14.42 7.37
N THR A 122 -8.05 -13.45 7.99
CA THR A 122 -8.20 -13.12 9.42
C THR A 122 -8.68 -11.68 9.63
N TYR A 123 -8.61 -10.84 8.61
CA TYR A 123 -9.14 -9.48 8.62
C TYR A 123 -10.56 -9.45 8.05
N ALA A 124 -11.50 -8.92 8.82
CA ALA A 124 -12.93 -8.99 8.51
C ALA A 124 -13.48 -7.74 7.81
N GLU A 125 -12.77 -6.61 7.87
CA GLU A 125 -13.24 -5.36 7.27
C GLU A 125 -12.90 -5.31 5.77
N GLU A 126 -13.72 -4.61 5.00
CA GLU A 126 -13.53 -4.43 3.55
C GLU A 126 -12.36 -3.48 3.21
N THR A 127 -11.97 -2.65 4.18
CA THR A 127 -10.91 -1.63 4.02
C THR A 127 -10.01 -1.58 5.23
N GLY A 128 -8.73 -1.32 5.01
CA GLY A 128 -7.74 -1.11 6.05
C GLY A 128 -6.99 0.21 5.89
N THR A 129 -6.41 0.73 6.97
CA THR A 129 -5.72 2.02 6.97
C THR A 129 -4.38 1.96 7.68
N ALA A 130 -3.37 2.62 7.13
CA ALA A 130 -2.08 2.85 7.79
C ALA A 130 -1.48 4.17 7.31
N GLY A 131 -1.28 5.11 8.23
CA GLY A 131 -0.80 6.45 7.92
C GLY A 131 -1.68 7.16 6.90
N ALA A 132 -1.07 7.59 5.79
CA ALA A 132 -1.75 8.23 4.68
C ALA A 132 -2.53 7.25 3.78
N MET A 133 -2.28 5.93 3.89
CA MET A 133 -2.80 4.91 2.99
C MET A 133 -4.15 4.33 3.44
N VAL A 134 -5.00 4.04 2.45
CA VAL A 134 -6.19 3.22 2.58
C VAL A 134 -6.10 2.07 1.58
N GLY A 135 -6.29 0.85 2.05
CA GLY A 135 -6.37 -0.35 1.22
C GLY A 135 -7.81 -0.85 1.12
N VAL A 136 -8.16 -1.44 -0.02
CA VAL A 136 -9.46 -2.10 -0.25
C VAL A 136 -9.23 -3.57 -0.55
N LEU A 137 -10.00 -4.46 0.07
CA LEU A 137 -9.87 -5.91 -0.09
C LEU A 137 -10.80 -6.47 -1.18
N ALA A 138 -11.86 -5.74 -1.52
CA ALA A 138 -12.75 -6.03 -2.64
C ALA A 138 -12.69 -4.93 -3.70
N GLU A 139 -13.25 -5.20 -4.89
CA GLU A 139 -13.42 -4.17 -5.91
C GLU A 139 -14.34 -3.07 -5.38
N SER A 140 -13.94 -1.82 -5.59
CA SER A 140 -14.65 -0.67 -5.04
C SER A 140 -14.51 0.56 -5.94
N THR A 141 -14.94 1.71 -5.43
CA THR A 141 -14.64 3.00 -6.02
C THR A 141 -13.79 3.83 -5.08
N VAL A 142 -12.84 4.59 -5.65
CA VAL A 142 -12.03 5.54 -4.89
C VAL A 142 -12.55 6.95 -5.10
N PRO A 143 -12.76 7.74 -4.02
CA PRO A 143 -13.37 9.05 -4.11
C PRO A 143 -12.45 10.07 -4.76
N ALA A 144 -13.04 11.11 -5.35
CA ALA A 144 -12.29 12.25 -5.87
C ALA A 144 -11.43 12.92 -4.78
N GLY A 145 -10.24 13.39 -5.16
CA GLY A 145 -9.31 14.06 -4.25
C GLY A 145 -8.29 13.14 -3.59
N CYS A 146 -8.49 11.82 -3.64
CA CYS A 146 -7.50 10.80 -3.27
C CYS A 146 -6.37 10.71 -4.30
N TYR A 147 -5.33 9.94 -3.96
CA TYR A 147 -4.16 9.76 -4.83
C TYR A 147 -3.91 8.28 -5.11
N VAL A 148 -3.78 7.94 -6.38
CA VAL A 148 -3.54 6.56 -6.83
C VAL A 148 -2.14 6.45 -7.41
N LEU A 149 -1.43 5.36 -7.09
CA LEU A 149 -0.12 5.08 -7.67
C LEU A 149 -0.26 4.89 -9.18
N GLN A 150 0.43 5.71 -9.96
CA GLN A 150 0.45 5.61 -11.41
C GLN A 150 1.87 5.83 -11.91
N ASN A 151 2.12 5.31 -13.11
CA ASN A 151 3.28 5.68 -13.90
C ASN A 151 2.80 6.60 -15.04
N GLN A 152 3.18 7.87 -15.00
CA GLN A 152 2.93 8.82 -16.08
C GLN A 152 4.27 9.20 -16.69
N ASP A 153 4.49 8.81 -17.96
CA ASP A 153 5.71 9.11 -18.72
C ASP A 153 7.02 8.70 -18.01
N GLY A 154 7.03 7.51 -17.39
CA GLY A 154 8.18 6.99 -16.64
C GLY A 154 8.29 7.53 -15.21
N LYS A 155 7.38 8.41 -14.80
CA LYS A 155 7.36 8.99 -13.46
C LYS A 155 6.32 8.30 -12.58
N VAL A 156 6.82 7.41 -11.73
CA VAL A 156 6.01 6.68 -10.75
C VAL A 156 5.78 7.56 -9.53
N ALA A 157 4.50 7.80 -9.20
CA ALA A 157 4.10 8.63 -8.08
C ALA A 157 2.62 8.38 -7.73
N PHE A 158 2.18 8.93 -6.60
CA PHE A 158 0.76 9.00 -6.27
C PHE A 158 0.16 10.26 -6.87
N TYR A 159 -0.71 10.09 -7.87
CA TYR A 159 -1.36 11.19 -8.58
C TYR A 159 -2.79 11.38 -8.11
N LYS A 160 -3.17 12.65 -7.91
CA LYS A 160 -4.51 13.04 -7.49
C LYS A 160 -5.53 12.67 -8.56
N ILE A 161 -6.61 12.00 -8.16
CA ILE A 161 -7.75 11.77 -9.04
C ILE A 161 -8.79 12.87 -8.86
N THR A 162 -9.34 13.38 -9.96
CA THR A 162 -10.30 14.50 -9.96
C THR A 162 -11.75 14.05 -9.92
N LYS A 163 -11.99 12.77 -10.19
CA LYS A 163 -13.30 12.13 -10.19
C LYS A 163 -13.18 10.75 -9.58
N GLU A 164 -14.29 10.29 -9.03
CA GLU A 164 -14.43 8.91 -8.59
C GLU A 164 -14.16 7.94 -9.76
N ARG A 165 -13.52 6.82 -9.47
CA ARG A 165 -13.27 5.75 -10.45
C ARG A 165 -13.24 4.38 -9.78
N ALA A 166 -13.48 3.36 -10.59
CA ALA A 166 -13.31 1.97 -10.17
C ALA A 166 -11.87 1.70 -9.70
N PHE A 167 -11.76 0.86 -8.68
CA PHE A 167 -10.52 0.50 -8.02
C PHE A 167 -10.49 -1.00 -7.75
N HIS A 168 -9.36 -1.63 -8.06
CA HIS A 168 -9.24 -3.08 -7.97
C HIS A 168 -9.02 -3.53 -6.52
N ALA A 169 -9.51 -4.73 -6.23
CA ALA A 169 -9.29 -5.42 -4.96
C ALA A 169 -7.81 -5.58 -4.61
N ASN A 170 -7.51 -5.66 -3.32
CA ASN A 170 -6.19 -5.85 -2.73
C ASN A 170 -5.17 -4.75 -3.08
N ARG A 171 -5.65 -3.53 -3.36
CA ARG A 171 -4.83 -2.36 -3.71
C ARG A 171 -5.04 -1.21 -2.75
N CYS A 172 -4.11 -0.27 -2.76
CA CYS A 172 -4.08 0.85 -1.83
C CYS A 172 -3.96 2.19 -2.56
N TYR A 173 -4.50 3.22 -1.95
CA TYR A 173 -4.43 4.61 -2.40
C TYR A 173 -4.12 5.52 -1.20
N LEU A 174 -3.73 6.77 -1.45
CA LEU A 174 -3.59 7.76 -0.38
C LEU A 174 -4.89 8.54 -0.21
N THR A 175 -5.22 8.81 1.05
CA THR A 175 -6.34 9.67 1.46
C THR A 175 -6.31 11.04 0.77
N ALA A 176 -7.43 11.77 0.81
CA ALA A 176 -7.42 13.16 0.37
C ALA A 176 -6.61 14.02 1.36
N LYS A 177 -5.75 14.90 0.83
CA LYS A 177 -5.02 15.89 1.62
C LYS A 177 -5.55 17.30 1.35
N PRO A 178 -6.01 18.04 2.38
CA PRO A 178 -6.42 19.44 2.24
C PRO A 178 -5.30 20.27 1.63
N ASN A 179 -5.61 21.07 0.60
CA ASN A 179 -4.63 21.85 -0.17
C ASN A 179 -3.44 21.03 -0.70
N GLY A 180 -3.62 19.72 -0.90
CA GLY A 180 -2.57 18.83 -1.38
C GLY A 180 -2.19 19.11 -2.84
N ALA A 181 -0.95 18.77 -3.18
CA ALA A 181 -0.40 18.91 -4.52
C ALA A 181 -1.15 18.03 -5.55
N ASN A 182 -0.81 18.15 -6.84
CA ASN A 182 -1.36 17.26 -7.86
C ASN A 182 -0.72 15.85 -7.82
N MET A 183 0.46 15.73 -7.23
CA MET A 183 1.18 14.46 -7.10
C MET A 183 2.10 14.45 -5.88
N TYR A 184 2.34 13.26 -5.35
CA TYR A 184 3.31 12.99 -4.29
C TYR A 184 4.31 11.92 -4.75
N ARG A 185 5.59 12.24 -4.65
CA ARG A 185 6.73 11.40 -5.07
C ARG A 185 7.02 10.32 -4.02
N ILE A 186 7.56 9.21 -4.49
CA ILE A 186 8.07 8.08 -3.71
C ILE A 186 9.57 7.97 -3.95
N GLY A 187 10.30 7.36 -3.01
CA GLY A 187 11.71 7.05 -3.14
C GLY A 187 12.63 8.25 -3.34
N GLY A 188 12.26 9.43 -2.85
CA GLY A 188 13.14 10.58 -2.97
C GLY A 188 14.40 10.40 -2.14
N THR A 189 15.52 10.69 -2.77
CA THR A 189 16.76 10.99 -2.06
C THR A 189 16.59 12.40 -1.51
N THR A 190 16.91 12.63 -0.24
CA THR A 190 17.06 13.98 0.37
C THR A 190 18.27 14.75 -0.20
N GLY A 191 18.53 14.62 -1.50
CA GLY A 191 19.49 15.41 -2.24
C GLY A 191 18.92 16.80 -2.50
N ILE A 192 19.72 17.82 -2.22
CA ILE A 192 19.45 19.18 -2.66
C ILE A 192 19.22 19.14 -4.17
N ASP A 193 18.02 19.53 -4.63
CA ASP A 193 17.74 19.73 -6.05
C ASP A 193 18.83 20.64 -6.64
N GLU A 194 19.41 20.24 -7.76
CA GLU A 194 20.43 21.03 -8.45
C GLU A 194 19.91 22.46 -8.68
N VAL A 195 20.51 23.43 -7.99
CA VAL A 195 20.21 24.84 -8.23
C VAL A 195 20.71 25.16 -9.63
N THR A 196 19.79 25.29 -10.60
CA THR A 196 20.09 25.93 -11.89
C THR A 196 20.57 27.34 -11.60
N VAL A 197 21.87 27.54 -11.73
CA VAL A 197 22.50 28.84 -11.52
C VAL A 197 22.41 29.63 -12.81
N GLU A 198 21.71 30.77 -12.77
CA GLU A 198 21.81 31.77 -13.83
C GLU A 198 23.28 32.17 -14.03
N GLU A 199 23.76 32.20 -15.28
CA GLU A 199 25.17 32.51 -15.57
C GLU A 199 25.57 33.96 -15.26
N ALA A 200 24.58 34.83 -15.03
CA ALA A 200 24.79 36.20 -14.59
C ALA A 200 24.94 36.26 -13.06
N GLY A 201 26.03 36.82 -12.57
CA GLY A 201 26.27 36.95 -11.14
C GLY A 201 27.57 37.66 -10.85
N ASP A 202 27.56 38.48 -9.80
CA ASP A 202 28.76 39.13 -9.29
C ASP A 202 29.76 38.10 -8.77
N VAL A 203 31.06 38.37 -8.96
CA VAL A 203 32.16 37.52 -8.48
C VAL A 203 32.81 38.18 -7.29
N TYR A 204 33.14 37.40 -6.27
CA TYR A 204 33.77 37.86 -5.03
C TYR A 204 35.07 37.11 -4.77
N ASP A 205 36.03 37.76 -4.12
CA ASP A 205 37.23 37.09 -3.60
C ASP A 205 36.95 36.34 -2.28
N MET A 206 37.97 35.64 -1.76
CA MET A 206 37.88 34.90 -0.49
C MET A 206 37.65 35.80 0.74
N LEU A 207 37.78 37.12 0.59
CA LEU A 207 37.51 38.10 1.64
C LEU A 207 36.10 38.73 1.47
N GLY A 208 35.31 38.25 0.51
CA GLY A 208 33.95 38.74 0.24
C GLY A 208 33.90 40.08 -0.50
N ARG A 209 35.01 40.53 -1.11
CA ARG A 209 35.04 41.76 -1.90
C ARG A 209 34.66 41.47 -3.34
N LYS A 210 33.81 42.31 -3.92
CA LYS A 210 33.40 42.19 -5.33
C LYS A 210 34.61 42.42 -6.24
N VAL A 211 34.84 41.49 -7.17
CA VAL A 211 35.88 41.54 -8.19
C VAL A 211 35.30 42.11 -9.47
N ILE A 212 35.93 43.16 -9.99
CA ILE A 212 35.49 43.87 -11.19
C ILE A 212 36.62 43.78 -12.23
N GLY A 213 36.33 43.21 -13.40
CA GLY A 213 37.31 43.02 -14.48
C GLY A 213 37.68 41.55 -14.71
N PRO A 214 38.70 41.28 -15.55
CA PRO A 214 39.14 39.92 -15.84
C PRO A 214 39.64 39.24 -14.57
N LEU A 215 39.29 37.96 -14.40
CA LEU A 215 39.73 37.17 -13.25
C LEU A 215 41.16 36.66 -13.49
N GLU A 216 42.01 36.85 -12.50
CA GLU A 216 43.33 36.22 -12.46
C GLU A 216 43.20 34.76 -12.00
N LYS A 217 44.29 33.99 -12.10
CA LYS A 217 44.31 32.61 -11.63
C LYS A 217 44.10 32.55 -10.12
N GLY A 218 43.10 31.80 -9.67
CA GLY A 218 42.77 31.77 -8.25
C GLY A 218 41.38 31.24 -7.93
N VAL A 219 41.03 31.36 -6.65
CA VAL A 219 39.75 30.93 -6.09
C VAL A 219 38.84 32.13 -5.90
N TYR A 220 37.60 32.03 -6.37
CA TYR A 220 36.57 33.05 -6.21
C TYR A 220 35.25 32.44 -5.78
N ILE A 221 34.30 33.29 -5.40
CA ILE A 221 32.92 32.93 -5.09
C ILE A 221 32.02 33.59 -6.14
N LYS A 222 31.21 32.80 -6.83
CA LYS A 222 30.16 33.29 -7.76
C LYS A 222 28.89 32.49 -7.50
N ASN A 223 27.77 33.18 -7.31
CA ASN A 223 26.46 32.55 -7.06
C ASN A 223 26.53 31.49 -5.95
N ASN A 224 27.12 31.88 -4.81
CA ASN A 224 27.33 31.04 -3.62
C ASN A 224 28.18 29.77 -3.84
N ARG A 225 28.95 29.69 -4.94
CA ARG A 225 29.85 28.57 -5.22
C ARG A 225 31.29 29.02 -5.37
N LYS A 226 32.21 28.17 -4.90
CA LYS A 226 33.65 28.31 -5.12
C LYS A 226 33.96 27.98 -6.59
N ILE A 227 34.52 28.94 -7.31
CA ILE A 227 35.03 28.75 -8.68
C ILE A 227 36.55 28.84 -8.67
N TYR A 228 37.19 28.13 -9.61
CA TYR A 228 38.64 28.13 -9.77
C TYR A 228 39.00 28.60 -11.19
N VAL A 229 39.75 29.68 -11.27
CA VAL A 229 40.24 30.24 -12.53
C VAL A 229 41.66 29.71 -12.74
N LYS A 230 41.87 28.98 -13.85
CA LYS A 230 43.12 28.25 -14.16
C LYS A 230 44.12 29.05 -14.98
#